data_AF-A0A837RIQ6-F1
#
_entry.id   AF-A0A837RIQ6-F1
#
_cell.length_a   1.000
_cell.length_b   1.000
_cell.length_c   1.000
_cell.angle_alpha   90.00
_cell.angle_beta   90.00
_cell.angle_gamma   90.00
#
_symmetry.space_group_name_H-M   'P 1'
#
loop_
_entity.id
_entity.type
_entity.pdbx_description
1 polymer ?
#
loop_
_entity_poly.entity_id
_entity_poly.type
_entity_poly.pdbx_seq_one_letter_code
_entity_poly.pdbx_strand_id
1 'polypeptide(L)'
;MKNRAVDSYIDEFKIYLHQLSEKEQQDVIEFYQEYMIDADLTTSESIINELGTPKHLARKVLADYSIKMSENNYQNVNDGQITSNERFSKNLKMIGLVILALMASPVAIIIAIILIPLILLFIGLIVFMVLLFLFLVAMSVVGGIGAIFMGLSVIFQSFGTTIFYVGAGLMILGVDFFLIPIIIALFKWFFSVVVIFFRWLGKKLLHGRKTPMKGEKDNA
;
A
#
# COMPACT_ATOMS: atom_id res chain seq x y z
N MET A 1 23.64 48.29 31.28
CA MET A 1 22.48 49.07 30.82
C MET A 1 21.53 48.10 30.14
N LYS A 2 20.26 48.04 30.54
CA LYS A 2 19.29 47.12 29.93
C LYS A 2 19.01 47.62 28.51
N ASN A 3 19.48 46.87 27.50
CA ASN A 3 19.39 47.30 26.12
C ASN A 3 17.97 47.04 25.60
N ARG A 4 17.16 48.10 25.50
CA ARG A 4 15.75 48.01 25.06
C ARG A 4 15.58 47.37 23.68
N ALA A 5 16.57 47.49 22.79
CA ALA A 5 16.49 46.89 21.46
C ALA A 5 16.64 45.36 21.50
N VAL A 6 17.53 44.86 22.38
CA VAL A 6 17.72 43.43 22.62
C VAL A 6 16.49 42.82 23.29
N ASP A 7 15.99 43.47 24.35
CA ASP A 7 14.78 43.01 25.07
C ASP A 7 13.57 42.89 24.11
N SER A 8 13.34 43.92 23.29
CA SER A 8 12.22 43.94 22.33
C SER A 8 12.33 42.85 21.27
N TYR A 9 13.54 42.57 20.77
CA TYR A 9 13.75 41.52 19.77
C TYR A 9 13.49 40.13 20.37
N ILE A 10 13.98 39.89 21.59
CA ILE A 10 13.81 38.61 22.28
C ILE A 10 12.35 38.36 22.66
N ASP A 11 11.62 39.40 23.09
CA ASP A 11 10.19 39.28 23.41
C ASP A 11 9.38 38.86 22.18
N GLU A 12 9.66 39.46 21.00
CA GLU A 12 9.02 39.06 19.73
C GLU A 12 9.45 37.66 19.29
N PHE A 13 10.73 37.32 19.45
CA PHE A 13 11.28 36.00 19.11
C PHE A 13 10.60 34.90 19.93
N LYS A 14 10.39 35.13 21.24
CA LYS A 14 9.70 34.20 22.15
C LYS A 14 8.29 33.85 21.69
N ILE A 15 7.53 34.83 21.18
CA ILE A 15 6.16 34.60 20.66
C ILE A 15 6.16 33.55 19.54
N TYR A 16 7.19 33.56 18.69
CA TYR A 16 7.30 32.63 17.57
C TYR A 16 7.83 31.24 17.95
N LEU A 17 8.33 31.03 19.17
CA LEU A 17 8.85 29.75 19.67
C LEU A 17 7.81 28.91 20.45
N HIS A 18 6.52 29.28 20.46
CA HIS A 18 5.45 28.59 21.20
C HIS A 18 5.30 27.08 20.91
N GLN A 19 5.92 26.57 19.84
CA GLN A 19 5.92 25.14 19.51
C GLN A 19 6.90 24.31 20.35
N LEU A 20 7.85 24.96 21.04
CA LEU A 20 8.82 24.35 21.95
C LEU A 20 8.28 24.34 23.38
N SER A 21 8.75 23.42 24.23
CA SER A 21 8.42 23.44 25.65
C SER A 21 9.04 24.67 26.34
N GLU A 22 8.46 25.12 27.47
CA GLU A 22 8.96 26.30 28.22
C GLU A 22 10.47 26.20 28.56
N LYS A 23 10.96 24.99 28.84
CA LYS A 23 12.37 24.74 29.11
C LYS A 23 13.24 24.94 27.86
N GLU A 24 12.83 24.37 26.72
CA GLU A 24 13.56 24.51 25.45
C GLU A 24 13.53 25.93 24.93
N GLN A 25 12.42 26.65 25.12
CA GLN A 25 12.32 28.07 24.78
C GLN A 25 13.35 28.88 25.59
N GLN A 26 13.47 28.62 26.89
CA GLN A 26 14.42 29.32 27.75
C GLN A 26 15.87 29.06 27.31
N ASP A 27 16.21 27.80 27.01
CA ASP A 27 17.56 27.42 26.56
C ASP A 27 17.93 28.13 25.23
N VAL A 28 17.00 28.19 24.28
CA VAL A 28 17.19 28.88 22.99
C VAL A 28 17.35 30.39 23.17
N ILE A 29 16.51 31.00 24.01
CA ILE A 29 16.55 32.44 24.27
C ILE A 29 17.87 32.82 24.93
N GLU A 30 18.32 32.06 25.93
CA GLU A 30 19.58 32.29 26.64
C GLU A 30 20.78 32.22 25.69
N PHE A 31 20.81 31.22 24.80
CA PHE A 31 21.86 31.08 23.78
C PHE A 31 21.97 32.31 22.87
N TYR A 32 20.85 32.80 22.33
CA TYR A 32 20.87 33.96 21.44
C TYR A 32 21.11 35.27 22.18
N GLN A 33 20.72 35.37 23.46
CA GLN A 33 21.07 36.50 24.31
C GLN A 33 22.58 36.57 24.58
N GLU A 34 23.23 35.44 24.89
CA GLU A 34 24.67 35.36 25.06
C GLU A 34 25.40 35.71 23.76
N TYR A 35 24.95 35.18 22.62
CA TYR A 35 25.49 35.52 21.31
C TYR A 35 25.40 37.02 20.98
N MET A 36 24.27 37.66 21.30
CA MET A 36 24.11 39.11 21.10
C MET A 36 25.05 39.94 21.97
N ILE A 37 25.38 39.46 23.17
CA ILE A 37 26.34 40.13 24.07
C ILE A 37 27.77 39.96 23.53
N ASP A 38 28.14 38.76 23.11
CA ASP A 38 29.48 38.45 22.59
C ASP A 38 29.78 39.14 21.26
N ALA A 39 28.75 39.28 20.41
CA ALA A 39 28.85 39.96 19.12
C ALA A 39 28.59 41.48 19.19
N ASP A 40 28.43 42.03 20.41
CA ASP A 40 28.13 43.44 20.67
C ASP A 40 26.93 43.99 19.86
N LEU A 41 25.90 43.16 19.67
CA LEU A 41 24.70 43.49 18.90
C LEU A 41 23.77 44.36 19.73
N THR A 42 24.06 45.66 19.75
CA THR A 42 23.37 46.63 20.62
C THR A 42 22.24 47.41 19.96
N THR A 43 22.08 47.32 18.63
CA THR A 43 21.03 48.04 17.89
C THR A 43 20.09 47.10 17.16
N SER A 44 18.84 47.52 16.93
CA SER A 44 17.85 46.71 16.22
C SER A 44 18.32 46.37 14.79
N GLU A 45 19.02 47.30 14.12
CA GLU A 45 19.56 47.09 12.78
C GLU A 45 20.71 46.08 12.77
N SER A 46 21.66 46.16 13.72
CA SER A 46 22.75 45.19 13.83
C SER A 46 22.23 43.78 14.11
N ILE A 47 21.22 43.66 14.98
CA ILE A 47 20.57 42.39 15.31
C ILE A 47 19.89 41.79 14.07
N ILE A 48 19.11 42.59 13.33
CA ILE A 48 18.38 42.12 12.15
C ILE A 48 19.34 41.75 11.02
N ASN A 49 20.47 42.46 10.87
CA ASN A 49 21.44 42.15 9.83
C ASN A 49 22.13 40.81 10.08
N GLU A 50 22.48 40.51 11.33
CA GLU A 50 23.22 39.28 11.68
C GLU A 50 22.30 38.06 11.87
N LEU A 51 21.17 38.24 12.58
CA LEU A 51 20.28 37.15 12.97
C LEU A 51 19.00 37.07 12.12
N GLY A 52 18.70 38.11 11.34
CA GLY A 52 17.45 38.25 10.61
C GLY A 52 16.31 38.77 11.48
N THR A 53 15.09 38.81 10.92
CA THR A 53 13.89 39.16 11.70
C THR A 53 13.56 38.09 12.74
N PRO A 54 12.91 38.43 13.88
CA PRO A 54 12.57 37.45 14.92
C PRO A 54 11.80 36.24 14.38
N LYS A 55 10.89 36.48 13.44
CA LYS A 55 10.12 35.43 12.74
C LYS A 55 10.98 34.51 11.86
N HIS A 56 11.99 35.07 11.20
CA HIS A 56 12.89 34.29 10.34
C HIS A 56 13.81 33.41 11.18
N LEU A 57 14.38 33.97 12.26
CA LEU A 57 15.19 33.24 13.21
C LEU A 57 14.39 32.10 13.85
N ALA A 58 13.16 32.36 14.30
CA ALA A 58 12.31 31.33 14.91
C ALA A 58 12.00 30.18 13.96
N ARG A 59 11.74 30.47 12.68
CA ARG A 59 11.52 29.41 11.68
C ARG A 59 12.76 28.55 11.48
N LYS A 60 13.96 29.16 11.48
CA LYS A 60 15.23 28.43 11.37
C LYS A 60 15.43 27.51 12.57
N VAL A 61 15.27 28.04 13.79
CA VAL A 61 15.42 27.27 15.03
C VAL A 61 14.40 26.13 15.10
N LEU A 62 13.13 26.38 14.79
CA LEU A 62 12.10 25.35 14.78
C LEU A 62 12.37 24.27 13.73
N ALA A 63 12.91 24.63 12.56
CA ALA A 63 13.31 23.65 11.56
C ALA A 63 14.44 22.75 12.08
N ASP A 64 15.49 23.34 12.67
CA ASP A 64 16.62 22.59 13.24
C ASP A 64 16.18 21.70 14.41
N TYR A 65 15.29 22.20 15.28
CA TYR A 65 14.69 21.39 16.35
C TYR A 65 13.79 20.28 15.82
N SER A 66 13.03 20.52 14.75
CA SER A 66 12.19 19.48 14.14
C SER A 66 13.03 18.37 13.49
N ILE A 67 14.18 18.71 12.91
CA ILE A 67 15.14 17.75 12.39
C ILE A 67 15.75 16.97 13.55
N LYS A 68 16.14 17.63 14.65
CA LYS A 68 16.68 16.96 15.85
C LYS A 68 15.64 16.10 16.58
N MET A 69 14.35 16.44 16.52
CA MET A 69 13.26 15.63 17.07
C MET A 69 12.95 14.43 16.17
N SER A 70 12.98 14.61 14.84
CA SER A 70 12.91 13.51 13.87
C SER A 70 14.11 12.59 14.06
N GLU A 71 15.32 13.14 14.14
CA GLU A 71 16.54 12.41 14.37
C GLU A 71 16.52 11.73 15.73
N ASN A 72 16.02 12.33 16.82
CA ASN A 72 15.80 11.62 18.10
C ASN A 72 14.71 10.53 17.99
N ASN A 73 13.68 10.68 17.15
CA ASN A 73 12.73 9.59 16.87
C ASN A 73 13.35 8.48 16.00
N TYR A 74 14.40 8.77 15.22
CA TYR A 74 15.20 7.80 14.46
C TYR A 74 16.47 7.32 15.21
N GLN A 75 16.92 8.02 16.24
CA GLN A 75 18.17 7.84 17.01
C GLN A 75 17.90 7.39 18.45
N ASN A 76 16.62 7.18 18.79
CA ASN A 76 16.18 6.06 19.64
C ASN A 76 16.32 4.69 18.94
N VAL A 77 16.97 4.67 17.77
CA VAL A 77 17.58 3.49 17.15
C VAL A 77 19.08 3.78 16.99
N ASN A 78 19.84 3.57 18.08
CA ASN A 78 21.31 3.61 18.20
C ASN A 78 21.88 5.05 18.28
N ASP A 79 22.50 5.51 19.36
CA ASP A 79 23.61 4.89 20.09
C ASP A 79 23.84 5.65 21.43
N GLY A 80 24.35 4.95 22.46
CA GLY A 80 25.15 5.62 23.49
C GLY A 80 24.58 5.98 24.88
N GLN A 81 23.66 5.20 25.47
CA GLN A 81 23.60 4.83 26.91
C GLN A 81 22.23 4.20 27.24
N ILE A 82 21.99 3.02 26.69
CA ILE A 82 20.86 2.20 27.15
C ILE A 82 21.21 1.72 28.56
N THR A 83 20.47 2.22 29.55
CA THR A 83 20.51 1.69 30.93
C THR A 83 20.33 0.17 30.85
N SER A 84 21.03 -0.59 31.71
CA SER A 84 21.02 -2.05 31.67
C SER A 84 19.60 -2.65 31.61
N ASN A 85 18.62 -1.95 32.21
CA ASN A 85 17.22 -2.34 32.25
C ASN A 85 16.49 -2.22 30.90
N GLU A 86 16.72 -1.14 30.13
CA GLU A 86 16.08 -0.97 28.81
C GLU A 86 16.65 -1.93 27.76
N ARG A 87 17.97 -2.20 27.82
CA ARG A 87 18.65 -3.15 26.94
C ARG A 87 18.14 -4.56 27.22
N PHE A 88 17.97 -4.90 28.50
CA PHE A 88 17.39 -6.17 28.93
C PHE A 88 15.94 -6.31 28.47
N SER A 89 15.11 -5.27 28.61
CA SER A 89 13.71 -5.31 28.13
C SER A 89 13.60 -5.47 26.61
N LYS A 90 14.47 -4.82 25.83
CA LYS A 90 14.49 -4.91 24.36
C LYS A 90 15.02 -6.26 23.91
N ASN A 91 16.06 -6.78 24.57
CA ASN A 91 16.57 -8.12 24.34
C ASN A 91 15.56 -9.19 24.75
N LEU A 92 14.85 -9.04 25.86
CA LEU A 92 13.77 -9.95 26.28
C LEU A 92 12.56 -9.90 25.34
N LYS A 93 12.20 -8.73 24.81
CA LYS A 93 11.17 -8.60 23.77
C LYS A 93 11.61 -9.30 22.48
N MET A 94 12.89 -9.15 22.09
CA MET A 94 13.44 -9.77 20.89
C MET A 94 13.58 -11.30 21.06
N ILE A 95 14.06 -11.76 22.22
CA ILE A 95 14.13 -13.18 22.61
C ILE A 95 12.72 -13.76 22.72
N GLY A 96 11.77 -13.03 23.29
CA GLY A 96 10.36 -13.41 23.36
C GLY A 96 9.75 -13.55 21.97
N LEU A 97 10.09 -12.65 21.04
CA LEU A 97 9.65 -12.73 19.64
C LEU A 97 10.32 -13.89 18.90
N VAL A 98 11.59 -14.20 19.18
CA VAL A 98 12.30 -15.36 18.64
C VAL A 98 11.75 -16.68 19.20
N ILE A 99 11.46 -16.77 20.50
CA ILE A 99 10.80 -17.93 21.12
C ILE A 99 9.38 -18.08 20.58
N LEU A 100 8.63 -16.98 20.45
CA LEU A 100 7.30 -16.98 19.87
C LEU A 100 7.35 -17.41 18.39
N ALA A 101 8.36 -16.97 17.63
CA ALA A 101 8.57 -17.40 16.26
C ALA A 101 9.00 -18.88 16.17
N LEU A 102 9.83 -19.37 17.08
CA LEU A 102 10.23 -20.78 17.18
C LEU A 102 9.05 -21.67 17.56
N MET A 103 8.14 -21.19 18.42
CA MET A 103 6.94 -21.92 18.84
C MET A 103 5.83 -21.81 17.79
N ALA A 104 5.74 -20.67 17.09
CA ALA A 104 4.83 -20.48 15.95
C ALA A 104 5.32 -21.19 14.69
N SER A 105 6.63 -21.45 14.53
CA SER A 105 7.21 -22.14 13.36
C SER A 105 6.57 -23.51 13.08
N PRO A 106 6.48 -24.45 14.04
CA PRO A 106 5.80 -25.73 13.81
C PRO A 106 4.30 -25.56 13.57
N VAL A 107 3.65 -24.60 14.25
CA VAL A 107 2.22 -24.31 14.05
C VAL A 107 1.96 -23.73 12.66
N ALA A 108 2.82 -22.83 12.17
CA ALA A 108 2.73 -22.20 10.87
C ALA A 108 2.92 -23.22 9.74
N ILE A 109 3.83 -24.19 9.91
CA ILE A 109 4.01 -25.29 8.96
C ILE A 109 2.74 -26.14 8.88
N ILE A 110 2.16 -26.51 10.02
CA ILE A 110 0.90 -27.29 10.06
C ILE A 110 -0.25 -26.51 9.39
N ILE A 111 -0.37 -25.22 9.68
CA ILE A 111 -1.38 -24.35 9.05
C ILE A 111 -1.15 -24.26 7.54
N ALA A 112 0.10 -24.09 7.09
CA ALA A 112 0.41 -24.01 5.66
C ALA A 112 0.07 -25.30 4.92
N ILE A 113 0.33 -26.47 5.52
CA ILE A 113 -0.02 -27.78 4.97
C ILE A 113 -1.53 -27.93 4.76
N ILE A 114 -2.36 -27.29 5.59
CA ILE A 114 -3.83 -27.33 5.45
C ILE A 114 -4.33 -26.24 4.50
N LEU A 115 -3.79 -25.02 4.64
CA LEU A 115 -4.30 -23.84 3.94
C LEU A 115 -3.94 -23.85 2.44
N ILE A 116 -2.74 -24.29 2.08
CA ILE A 116 -2.29 -24.37 0.68
C ILE A 116 -3.18 -25.30 -0.15
N PRO A 117 -3.43 -26.57 0.23
CA PRO A 117 -4.30 -27.44 -0.55
C PRO A 117 -5.76 -26.97 -0.51
N LEU A 118 -6.22 -26.32 0.57
CA LEU A 118 -7.58 -25.75 0.61
C LEU A 118 -7.75 -24.65 -0.44
N ILE A 119 -6.78 -23.74 -0.55
CA ILE A 119 -6.76 -22.71 -1.58
C ILE A 119 -6.69 -23.37 -2.97
N LEU A 120 -5.78 -24.33 -3.17
CA LEU A 120 -5.63 -25.01 -4.45
C LEU A 120 -6.91 -25.75 -4.87
N LEU A 121 -7.61 -26.39 -3.93
CA LEU A 121 -8.88 -27.05 -4.15
C LEU A 121 -9.97 -26.03 -4.52
N PHE A 122 -10.00 -24.87 -3.87
CA PHE A 122 -10.97 -23.83 -4.20
C PHE A 122 -10.76 -23.27 -5.61
N ILE A 123 -9.50 -22.98 -6.00
CA ILE A 123 -9.17 -22.59 -7.38
C ILE A 123 -9.53 -23.73 -8.35
N GLY A 124 -9.16 -24.97 -8.02
CA GLY A 124 -9.45 -26.14 -8.84
C GLY A 124 -10.95 -26.34 -9.06
N LEU A 125 -11.78 -26.14 -8.03
CA LEU A 125 -13.24 -26.22 -8.11
C LEU A 125 -13.81 -25.16 -9.06
N ILE A 126 -13.32 -23.92 -8.98
CA ILE A 126 -13.75 -22.85 -9.88
C ILE A 126 -13.40 -23.20 -11.33
N VAL A 127 -12.17 -23.64 -11.58
CA VAL A 127 -11.74 -24.04 -12.94
C VAL A 127 -12.57 -25.23 -13.44
N PHE A 128 -12.80 -26.23 -12.60
CA PHE A 128 -13.63 -27.39 -12.93
C PHE A 128 -15.07 -26.99 -13.26
N MET A 129 -15.70 -26.11 -12.47
CA MET A 129 -17.04 -25.60 -12.74
C MET A 129 -17.12 -24.87 -14.08
N VAL A 130 -16.14 -24.03 -14.40
CA VAL A 130 -16.08 -23.33 -15.70
C VAL A 130 -15.94 -24.32 -16.85
N LEU A 131 -15.06 -25.32 -16.70
CA LEU A 131 -14.83 -26.34 -17.73
C LEU A 131 -16.07 -27.22 -17.95
N LEU A 132 -16.73 -27.62 -16.86
CA LEU A 132 -17.97 -28.39 -16.87
C LEU A 132 -19.08 -27.59 -17.56
N PHE A 133 -19.23 -26.31 -17.22
CA PHE A 133 -20.21 -25.44 -17.87
C PHE A 133 -19.97 -25.33 -19.37
N LEU A 134 -18.72 -25.13 -19.80
CA LEU A 134 -18.35 -25.07 -21.21
C LEU A 134 -18.63 -26.40 -21.93
N PHE A 135 -18.35 -27.52 -21.27
CA PHE A 135 -18.66 -28.85 -21.76
C PHE A 135 -20.17 -29.08 -21.91
N LEU A 136 -20.98 -28.63 -20.95
CA LEU A 136 -22.44 -28.74 -21.00
C LEU A 136 -23.01 -27.96 -22.19
N VAL A 137 -22.51 -26.74 -22.43
CA VAL A 137 -22.92 -25.93 -23.59
C VAL A 137 -22.51 -26.62 -24.90
N ALA A 138 -21.31 -27.19 -24.98
CA ALA A 138 -20.88 -27.94 -26.17
C ALA A 138 -21.77 -29.18 -26.41
N MET A 139 -22.08 -29.94 -25.36
CA MET A 139 -22.99 -31.09 -25.44
C MET A 139 -24.42 -30.69 -25.78
N SER A 140 -24.90 -29.54 -25.31
CA SER A 140 -26.19 -28.96 -25.66
C SER A 140 -26.31 -28.75 -27.17
N VAL A 141 -25.29 -28.18 -27.82
CA VAL A 141 -25.25 -27.99 -29.27
C VAL A 141 -25.34 -29.32 -30.02
N VAL A 142 -24.55 -30.31 -29.60
CA VAL A 142 -24.58 -31.66 -30.21
C VAL A 142 -25.95 -32.31 -30.02
N GLY A 143 -26.55 -32.18 -28.83
CA GLY A 143 -27.89 -32.68 -28.52
C GLY A 143 -28.97 -32.00 -29.34
N GLY A 144 -28.90 -30.68 -29.53
CA GLY A 144 -29.82 -29.91 -30.35
C GLY A 144 -29.78 -30.33 -31.82
N ILE A 145 -28.57 -30.48 -32.39
CA ILE A 145 -28.38 -30.99 -33.75
C ILE A 145 -28.90 -32.42 -33.86
N GLY A 146 -28.56 -33.29 -32.89
CA GLY A 146 -29.01 -34.68 -32.85
C GLY A 146 -30.54 -34.81 -32.79
N ALA A 147 -31.21 -33.95 -32.01
CA ALA A 147 -32.67 -33.90 -31.92
C ALA A 147 -33.30 -33.54 -33.27
N ILE A 148 -32.73 -32.59 -34.01
CA ILE A 148 -33.20 -32.25 -35.36
C ILE A 148 -33.08 -33.45 -36.31
N PHE A 149 -31.93 -34.13 -36.32
CA PHE A 149 -31.72 -35.33 -37.14
C PHE A 149 -32.69 -36.46 -36.79
N MET A 150 -32.89 -36.74 -35.50
CA MET A 150 -33.87 -37.76 -35.07
C MET A 150 -35.30 -37.36 -35.46
N GLY A 151 -35.67 -36.09 -35.30
CA GLY A 151 -36.98 -35.59 -35.69
C GLY A 151 -37.23 -35.75 -37.20
N LEU A 152 -36.22 -35.50 -38.03
CA LEU A 152 -36.32 -35.63 -39.48
C LEU A 152 -36.43 -37.10 -39.93
N SER A 153 -35.77 -38.03 -39.23
CA SER A 153 -35.84 -39.47 -39.52
C SER A 153 -37.27 -40.04 -39.38
N VAL A 154 -38.07 -39.47 -38.49
CA VAL A 154 -39.41 -39.98 -38.11
C VAL A 154 -40.55 -39.28 -38.88
N ILE A 155 -40.21 -38.43 -39.86
CA ILE A 155 -41.19 -37.59 -40.59
C ILE A 155 -42.31 -38.38 -41.27
N PHE A 156 -42.01 -39.58 -41.77
CA PHE A 156 -42.98 -40.46 -42.42
C PHE A 156 -43.80 -41.31 -41.44
N GLN A 157 -43.41 -41.35 -40.16
CA GLN A 157 -44.11 -42.12 -39.13
C GLN A 157 -45.08 -41.27 -38.32
N SER A 158 -44.67 -40.08 -37.88
CA SER A 158 -45.49 -39.20 -37.06
C SER A 158 -45.07 -37.74 -37.23
N PHE A 159 -45.93 -36.96 -37.86
CA PHE A 159 -45.70 -35.53 -38.08
C PHE A 159 -45.59 -34.75 -36.76
N GLY A 160 -46.37 -35.13 -35.73
CA GLY A 160 -46.32 -34.50 -34.41
C GLY A 160 -44.98 -34.74 -33.70
N THR A 161 -44.43 -35.95 -33.82
CA THR A 161 -43.13 -36.29 -33.24
C THR A 161 -42.01 -35.50 -33.91
N THR A 162 -42.05 -35.36 -35.24
CA THR A 162 -41.09 -34.53 -35.98
C THR A 162 -41.12 -33.07 -35.55
N ILE A 163 -42.31 -32.45 -35.44
CA ILE A 163 -42.43 -31.05 -35.01
C ILE A 163 -41.83 -30.86 -33.61
N PHE A 164 -42.04 -31.82 -32.71
CA PHE A 164 -41.55 -31.75 -31.34
C PHE A 164 -40.03 -31.84 -31.28
N TYR A 165 -39.41 -32.85 -31.90
CA TYR A 165 -37.96 -33.04 -31.86
C TYR A 165 -37.20 -31.94 -32.63
N VAL A 166 -37.69 -31.54 -33.80
CA VAL A 166 -37.08 -30.45 -34.59
C VAL A 166 -37.26 -29.12 -33.87
N GLY A 167 -38.45 -28.84 -33.32
CA GLY A 167 -38.72 -27.63 -32.55
C GLY A 167 -37.89 -27.53 -31.27
N ALA A 168 -37.76 -28.65 -30.52
CA ALA A 168 -36.92 -28.72 -29.34
C ALA A 168 -35.44 -28.50 -29.69
N GLY A 169 -34.94 -29.12 -30.75
CA GLY A 169 -33.57 -28.91 -31.23
C GLY A 169 -33.31 -27.46 -31.64
N LEU A 170 -34.27 -26.81 -32.32
CA LEU A 170 -34.17 -25.39 -32.66
C LEU A 170 -34.18 -24.49 -31.41
N MET A 171 -35.01 -24.79 -30.41
CA MET A 171 -35.02 -24.01 -29.16
C MET A 171 -33.68 -24.12 -28.44
N ILE A 172 -33.12 -25.32 -28.33
CA ILE A 172 -31.81 -25.56 -27.69
C ILE A 172 -30.73 -24.75 -28.41
N LEU A 173 -30.64 -24.86 -29.73
CA LEU A 173 -29.66 -24.10 -30.52
C LEU A 173 -29.90 -22.58 -30.45
N GLY A 174 -31.16 -22.16 -30.38
CA GLY A 174 -31.53 -20.76 -30.19
C GLY A 174 -31.02 -20.21 -28.86
N VAL A 175 -31.17 -20.96 -27.78
CA VAL A 175 -30.63 -20.60 -26.45
C VAL A 175 -29.10 -20.55 -26.50
N ASP A 176 -28.46 -21.56 -27.08
CA ASP A 176 -27.00 -21.62 -27.21
C ASP A 176 -26.44 -20.42 -28.00
N PHE A 177 -27.16 -19.95 -29.03
CA PHE A 177 -26.77 -18.76 -29.80
C PHE A 177 -26.71 -17.49 -28.94
N PHE A 178 -27.61 -17.33 -27.96
CA PHE A 178 -27.54 -16.20 -27.01
C PHE A 178 -26.47 -16.40 -25.93
N LEU A 179 -26.22 -17.64 -25.51
CA LEU A 179 -25.23 -17.94 -24.47
C LEU A 179 -23.79 -17.72 -24.96
N ILE A 180 -23.46 -18.09 -26.19
CA ILE A 180 -22.09 -17.97 -26.74
C ILE A 180 -21.50 -16.55 -26.62
N PRO A 181 -22.16 -15.46 -27.07
CA PRO A 181 -21.59 -14.11 -26.93
C PRO A 181 -21.46 -13.68 -25.46
N ILE A 182 -22.38 -14.10 -24.59
CA ILE A 182 -22.31 -13.83 -23.15
C ILE A 182 -21.08 -14.52 -22.54
N ILE A 183 -20.82 -15.77 -22.90
CA ILE A 183 -19.65 -16.54 -22.45
C ILE A 183 -18.36 -15.85 -22.89
N ILE A 184 -18.25 -15.47 -24.17
CA ILE A 184 -17.07 -14.79 -24.70
C ILE A 184 -16.84 -13.45 -23.98
N ALA A 185 -17.91 -12.68 -23.75
CA ALA A 185 -17.84 -11.43 -23.01
C ALA A 185 -17.37 -11.64 -21.56
N LEU A 186 -17.89 -12.68 -20.88
CA LEU A 186 -17.51 -13.05 -19.53
C LEU A 186 -16.02 -13.44 -19.45
N PHE A 187 -15.53 -14.26 -20.39
CA PHE A 187 -14.12 -14.65 -20.46
C PHE A 187 -13.20 -13.45 -20.71
N LYS A 188 -13.58 -12.56 -21.62
CA LYS A 188 -12.82 -11.33 -21.91
C LYS A 188 -12.78 -10.40 -20.69
N TRP A 189 -13.90 -10.26 -19.99
CA TRP A 189 -13.98 -9.49 -18.75
C TRP A 189 -13.10 -10.11 -17.66
N PHE A 190 -13.20 -11.43 -17.44
CA PHE A 190 -12.39 -12.14 -16.46
C PHE A 190 -10.89 -11.98 -16.72
N PHE A 191 -10.44 -12.16 -17.98
CA PHE A 191 -9.04 -11.96 -18.33
C PHE A 191 -8.58 -10.51 -18.10
N SER A 192 -9.43 -9.53 -18.39
CA SER A 192 -9.15 -8.13 -18.10
C SER A 192 -8.97 -7.88 -16.60
N VAL A 193 -9.85 -8.42 -15.77
CA VAL A 193 -9.75 -8.32 -14.30
C VAL A 193 -8.46 -8.95 -13.80
N VAL A 194 -8.09 -10.14 -14.30
CA VAL A 194 -6.84 -10.82 -13.95
C VAL A 194 -5.64 -9.95 -14.33
N VAL A 195 -5.58 -9.41 -15.55
CA VAL A 195 -4.48 -8.54 -16.00
C VAL A 195 -4.41 -7.26 -15.17
N ILE A 196 -5.54 -6.64 -14.84
CA ILE A 196 -5.61 -5.46 -13.97
C ILE A 196 -5.09 -5.79 -12.57
N PHE A 197 -5.47 -6.95 -12.03
CA PHE A 197 -4.99 -7.43 -10.73
C PHE A 197 -3.48 -7.67 -10.74
N PHE A 198 -2.93 -8.34 -11.75
CA PHE A 198 -1.48 -8.54 -11.89
C PHE A 198 -0.73 -7.22 -12.06
N ARG A 199 -1.29 -6.26 -12.83
CA ARG A 199 -0.70 -4.92 -12.97
C ARG A 199 -0.74 -4.14 -11.65
N TRP A 200 -1.81 -4.26 -10.88
CA TRP A 200 -1.94 -3.65 -9.56
C TRP A 200 -0.97 -4.28 -8.55
N LEU A 201 -0.89 -5.62 -8.54
CA LEU A 201 -0.01 -6.37 -7.66
C LEU A 201 1.46 -6.10 -8.01
N GLY A 202 1.80 -6.08 -9.30
CA GLY A 202 3.13 -5.69 -9.79
C GLY A 202 3.47 -4.26 -9.40
N LYS A 203 2.55 -3.30 -9.55
CA LYS A 203 2.77 -1.94 -9.03
C LYS A 203 3.00 -1.94 -7.52
N LYS A 204 2.19 -2.65 -6.74
CA LYS A 204 2.28 -2.64 -5.27
C LYS A 204 3.54 -3.35 -4.73
N LEU A 205 3.99 -4.41 -5.40
CA LEU A 205 5.21 -5.15 -5.04
C LEU A 205 6.49 -4.51 -5.58
N LEU A 206 6.46 -3.88 -6.76
CA LEU A 206 7.65 -3.28 -7.39
C LEU A 206 7.88 -1.81 -7.02
N HIS A 207 6.89 -1.05 -6.53
CA HIS A 207 7.08 0.34 -6.09
C HIS A 207 7.82 0.49 -4.75
N GLY A 208 8.29 -0.61 -4.14
CA GLY A 208 9.23 -0.59 -3.01
C GLY A 208 10.68 -0.24 -3.39
N ARG A 209 11.03 -0.24 -4.68
CA ARG A 209 12.34 0.23 -5.17
C ARG A 209 12.17 1.44 -6.07
N LYS A 210 12.14 2.63 -5.47
CA LYS A 210 12.55 3.83 -6.17
C LYS A 210 14.05 3.69 -6.48
N THR A 211 14.39 3.19 -7.65
CA THR A 211 15.74 3.37 -8.20
C THR A 211 15.92 4.86 -8.47
N PRO A 212 16.85 5.56 -7.80
CA PRO A 212 17.25 6.88 -8.24
C PRO A 212 17.88 6.72 -9.63
N MET A 213 17.35 7.43 -10.61
CA MET A 213 18.00 7.60 -11.90
C MET A 213 19.32 8.33 -11.64
N LYS A 214 20.42 7.57 -11.64
CA LYS A 214 21.78 8.11 -11.61
C LYS A 214 22.22 8.32 -13.05
N GLY A 215 22.53 9.56 -13.39
CA GLY A 215 23.41 9.85 -14.52
C GLY A 215 22.98 11.00 -15.41
N GLU A 216 22.81 12.19 -14.83
CA GLU A 216 23.36 13.36 -15.52
C GLU A 216 24.88 13.26 -15.40
N LYS A 217 25.54 13.00 -16.53
CA LYS A 217 26.93 13.37 -16.73
C LYS A 217 26.95 14.29 -17.93
N ASP A 218 27.02 15.56 -17.59
CA ASP A 218 27.85 16.59 -18.18
C ASP A 218 28.98 16.10 -19.11
N ASN A 219 29.38 16.99 -20.03
CA ASN A 219 30.46 16.95 -21.02
C ASN A 219 30.10 16.48 -22.44
N ALA A 220 29.67 17.43 -23.28
CA ALA A 220 30.35 17.83 -24.52
C ALA A 220 29.66 19.05 -25.16
#